data_AF-A0A059A6X4-F1
#
_entry.id   AF-A0A059A6X4-F1
#
_cell.length_a   1.000
_cell.length_b   1.000
_cell.length_c   1.000
_cell.angle_alpha   90.00
_cell.angle_beta   90.00
_cell.angle_gamma   90.00
#
_symmetry.space_group_name_H-M   'P 1'
#
loop_
_entity.id
_entity.type
_entity.pdbx_description
1 polymer ?
#
loop_
_entity_poly.entity_id
_entity_poly.type
_entity_poly.pdbx_seq_one_letter_code
_entity_poly.pdbx_strand_id
1 'polypeptide(L)'
;MSRLAFKAVVYHGFLRLGELDVVPANGHGFRFPDNEIRIHHISPVSGRCPPLSILHTVSSASVRCKLESSSPVEQANLISLHASCLYELKTAVVLLGEEEIHLVAMPSKQKKSPCFWCFSVPLGLYESSLGLLNLRCLAIVFDLDETLIVANTLKSFEDRIEALRGQIAWETDSVRISGMSAELKRYTDDGALLKQYAGSNCVMYNGKTYKVQFEEVPQLSDSCERVVRPVIRLQEKNIILTRINPEIRETSVLVRLRPAWDKLRSYLIANGRKRFEVYVCTMAEKDYALEMWRLLDPEACLINKKQLLNRVVCVKSGSRKSLLNVFQDGNCHPKMAMVIDDRSKVWEERDQPRVHVVPPFAPYYAPQAETANAVPVLYMARNVACKVRGYFFNDFDKNLLRKISEVFYEDEVVTLPHAPDVSNYLTSEDSGCVTNGAANAPFADGIHGSETDEILNPPGEKHAVDVASIPVKETPDVKLETSQPTIGIIPNIVGPNASRTLMPSQKTGLLGNLARQFLLLMVQI
;
A
#
# COMPACT_ATOMS: atom_id res chain seq x y z
N MET A 1 -18.91 21.84 -40.57
CA MET A 1 -20.07 21.54 -39.70
C MET A 1 -19.95 22.41 -38.45
N SER A 2 -20.91 23.30 -38.21
CA SER A 2 -20.93 24.17 -37.03
C SER A 2 -21.11 23.30 -35.77
N ARG A 3 -20.08 23.25 -34.90
CA ARG A 3 -20.24 22.67 -33.55
C ARG A 3 -21.19 23.59 -32.79
N LEU A 4 -22.34 23.09 -32.35
CA LEU A 4 -23.25 23.81 -31.44
C LEU A 4 -22.55 24.04 -30.11
N ALA A 5 -21.84 25.17 -30.00
CA ALA A 5 -21.26 25.63 -28.74
C ALA A 5 -22.35 26.40 -27.98
N PHE A 6 -22.55 26.04 -26.71
CA PHE A 6 -23.50 26.73 -25.83
C PHE A 6 -22.77 27.80 -25.05
N LYS A 7 -23.34 28.99 -24.94
CA LYS A 7 -22.73 30.04 -24.10
C LYS A 7 -23.07 29.83 -22.65
N ALA A 8 -22.08 30.00 -21.77
CA ALA A 8 -22.27 30.01 -20.34
C ALA A 8 -21.62 31.25 -19.71
N VAL A 9 -22.31 31.84 -18.73
CA VAL A 9 -21.81 33.01 -17.99
C VAL A 9 -21.03 32.54 -16.77
N VAL A 10 -19.83 33.06 -16.56
CA VAL A 10 -18.94 32.68 -15.47
C VAL A 10 -19.06 33.66 -14.30
N TYR A 11 -19.27 33.12 -13.11
CA TYR A 11 -19.38 33.86 -11.86
C TYR A 11 -18.41 33.33 -10.81
N HIS A 12 -17.89 34.23 -9.98
CA HIS A 12 -17.22 33.91 -8.73
C HIS A 12 -17.86 34.71 -7.60
N GLY A 13 -18.59 34.02 -6.72
CA GLY A 13 -19.56 34.68 -5.83
C GLY A 13 -20.62 35.43 -6.64
N PHE A 14 -20.80 36.71 -6.36
CA PHE A 14 -21.73 37.59 -7.11
C PHE A 14 -21.06 38.32 -8.29
N LEU A 15 -19.75 38.19 -8.46
CA LEU A 15 -19.01 38.89 -9.51
C LEU A 15 -19.11 38.12 -10.83
N ARG A 16 -19.66 38.77 -11.86
CA ARG A 16 -19.62 38.26 -13.25
C ARG A 16 -18.20 38.44 -13.80
N LEU A 17 -17.56 37.34 -14.16
CA LEU A 17 -16.21 37.34 -14.73
C LEU A 17 -16.24 37.50 -16.26
N GLY A 18 -17.23 36.90 -16.92
CA GLY A 18 -17.39 36.96 -18.37
C GLY A 18 -18.23 35.81 -18.93
N GLU A 19 -18.10 35.55 -20.22
CA GLU A 19 -18.81 34.50 -20.97
C GLU A 19 -17.83 33.57 -21.69
N LEU A 20 -18.12 32.27 -21.65
CA LEU A 20 -17.37 31.21 -22.33
C LEU A 20 -18.33 30.35 -23.16
N ASP A 21 -17.86 29.91 -24.31
CA ASP A 21 -18.49 28.89 -25.14
C ASP A 21 -18.10 27.50 -24.63
N VAL A 22 -19.11 26.67 -24.40
CA VAL A 22 -19.00 25.30 -23.94
C VAL A 22 -18.99 24.38 -25.15
N VAL A 23 -17.85 23.76 -25.40
CA VAL A 23 -17.63 22.80 -26.48
C VAL A 23 -17.60 21.39 -25.87
N PRO A 24 -18.60 20.52 -26.11
CA PRO A 24 -18.63 19.18 -25.56
C PRO A 24 -17.43 18.33 -26.03
N ALA A 25 -16.83 17.55 -25.13
CA ALA A 25 -15.65 16.74 -25.48
C ALA A 25 -16.00 15.39 -26.13
N ASN A 26 -17.12 14.76 -25.75
CA ASN A 26 -17.43 13.35 -26.08
C ASN A 26 -18.78 13.16 -26.81
N GLY A 27 -19.28 14.16 -27.54
CA GLY A 27 -20.56 14.07 -28.27
C GLY A 27 -21.83 14.05 -27.40
N HIS A 28 -21.73 13.69 -26.12
CA HIS A 28 -22.76 13.93 -25.12
C HIS A 28 -22.74 15.42 -24.73
N GLY A 29 -23.87 16.10 -24.92
CA GLY A 29 -24.02 17.53 -24.64
C GLY A 29 -24.02 17.85 -23.14
N PHE A 30 -22.85 17.85 -22.50
CA PHE A 30 -22.71 18.39 -21.15
C PHE A 30 -23.05 19.89 -21.14
N ARG A 31 -23.85 20.30 -20.16
CA ARG A 31 -24.21 21.70 -19.92
C ARG A 31 -24.18 21.99 -18.44
N PHE A 32 -23.73 23.18 -18.10
CA PHE A 32 -23.86 23.69 -16.74
C PHE A 32 -25.32 24.05 -16.44
N PRO A 33 -25.78 23.91 -15.19
CA PRO A 33 -27.10 24.36 -14.76
C PRO A 33 -27.32 25.83 -15.12
N ASP A 34 -28.50 26.16 -15.63
CA ASP A 34 -28.90 27.52 -16.05
C ASP A 34 -27.97 28.22 -17.05
N ASN A 35 -27.07 27.46 -17.69
CA ASN A 35 -25.96 27.99 -18.49
C ASN A 35 -25.05 28.95 -17.68
N GLU A 36 -24.86 28.66 -16.39
CA GLU A 36 -23.99 29.43 -15.50
C GLU A 36 -22.85 28.56 -14.95
N ILE A 37 -21.63 29.06 -15.06
CA ILE A 37 -20.44 28.46 -14.44
C ILE A 37 -20.21 29.21 -13.13
N ARG A 38 -20.70 28.65 -12.03
CA ARG A 38 -20.56 29.23 -10.69
C ARG A 38 -19.36 28.64 -9.97
N ILE A 39 -18.26 29.37 -9.95
CA ILE A 39 -17.04 28.99 -9.23
C ILE A 39 -17.34 29.02 -7.73
N HIS A 40 -17.26 27.86 -7.10
CA HIS A 40 -17.44 27.69 -5.68
C HIS A 40 -16.16 28.09 -4.92
N HIS A 41 -15.02 27.62 -5.39
CA HIS A 41 -13.72 27.92 -4.79
C HIS A 41 -12.58 27.76 -5.81
N ILE A 42 -11.38 28.23 -5.44
CA ILE A 42 -10.14 27.99 -6.18
C ILE A 42 -9.37 26.89 -5.45
N SER A 43 -8.86 25.91 -6.19
CA SER A 43 -8.13 24.79 -5.60
C SER A 43 -6.81 25.23 -4.95
N PRO A 44 -6.24 24.44 -4.02
CA PRO A 44 -4.92 24.70 -3.47
C PRO A 44 -3.83 24.79 -4.55
N VAL A 45 -2.78 25.57 -4.25
CA VAL A 45 -1.58 25.69 -5.10
C VAL A 45 -0.87 24.35 -5.20
N SER A 46 -0.50 23.94 -6.40
CA SER A 46 0.42 22.81 -6.57
C SER A 46 1.88 23.26 -6.54
N GLY A 47 2.71 22.63 -5.70
CA GLY A 47 4.14 22.91 -5.63
C GLY A 47 4.99 22.23 -6.71
N ARG A 48 4.43 21.27 -7.45
CA ARG A 48 5.20 20.41 -8.37
C ARG A 48 4.40 19.95 -9.58
N CYS A 49 3.15 19.52 -9.39
CA CYS A 49 2.38 18.83 -10.42
C CYS A 49 1.34 19.78 -11.04
N PRO A 50 1.37 20.07 -12.36
CA PRO A 50 0.33 20.87 -13.00
C PRO A 50 -1.05 20.22 -12.83
N PRO A 51 -2.16 20.98 -12.70
CA PRO A 51 -3.48 20.41 -12.50
C PRO A 51 -3.90 19.38 -13.56
N LEU A 52 -3.50 19.60 -14.81
CA LEU A 52 -3.73 18.65 -15.91
C LEU A 52 -3.13 17.27 -15.62
N SER A 53 -1.92 17.21 -15.05
CA SER A 53 -1.27 15.93 -14.71
C SER A 53 -1.96 15.19 -13.58
N ILE A 54 -2.48 15.92 -12.60
CA ILE A 54 -3.20 15.34 -11.45
C ILE A 54 -4.51 14.76 -11.94
N LEU A 55 -5.33 15.58 -12.62
CA LEU A 55 -6.64 15.19 -13.12
C LEU A 55 -6.54 14.10 -14.18
N HIS A 56 -5.52 14.11 -15.04
CA HIS A 56 -5.30 13.03 -15.98
C HIS A 56 -4.96 11.70 -15.28
N THR A 57 -4.21 11.75 -14.18
CA THR A 57 -3.86 10.54 -13.41
C THR A 57 -5.09 9.88 -12.81
N VAL A 58 -6.00 10.68 -12.25
CA VAL A 58 -7.16 10.18 -11.50
C VAL A 58 -8.46 10.20 -12.30
N SER A 59 -8.42 10.71 -13.53
CA SER A 59 -9.60 10.99 -14.34
C SER A 59 -9.30 11.01 -15.84
N SER A 60 -8.45 10.09 -16.32
CA SER A 60 -7.92 10.00 -17.70
C SER A 60 -8.96 9.95 -18.84
N ALA A 61 -10.27 9.86 -18.55
CA ALA A 61 -11.36 9.82 -19.52
C ALA A 61 -12.56 10.73 -19.16
N SER A 62 -12.40 11.69 -18.26
CA SER A 62 -13.52 12.45 -17.67
C SER A 62 -13.65 13.90 -18.14
N VAL A 63 -12.92 14.30 -19.19
CA VAL A 63 -13.10 15.65 -19.74
C VAL A 63 -14.54 15.77 -20.24
N ARG A 64 -15.33 16.63 -19.59
CA ARG A 64 -16.76 16.81 -19.90
C ARG A 64 -16.92 17.79 -21.06
N CYS A 65 -16.18 18.88 -21.03
CA CYS A 65 -16.20 19.92 -22.04
C CYS A 65 -14.89 20.70 -22.08
N LYS A 66 -14.71 21.44 -23.17
CA LYS A 66 -13.71 22.48 -23.35
C LYS A 66 -14.42 23.83 -23.32
N LEU A 67 -13.80 24.83 -22.70
CA LEU A 67 -14.32 26.19 -22.63
C LEU A 67 -13.38 27.13 -23.38
N GLU A 68 -13.96 28.04 -24.15
CA GLU A 68 -13.22 29.07 -24.87
C GLU A 68 -14.02 30.36 -24.96
N SER A 69 -13.37 31.51 -25.10
CA SER A 69 -14.06 32.77 -25.38
C SER A 69 -14.05 33.06 -26.88
N SER A 70 -15.23 33.10 -27.52
CA SER A 70 -15.44 33.69 -28.86
C SER A 70 -15.76 35.19 -28.84
N SER A 71 -15.89 35.80 -27.66
CA SER A 71 -16.17 37.24 -27.54
C SER A 71 -15.04 38.06 -28.18
N PRO A 72 -15.37 39.03 -29.06
CA PRO A 72 -14.39 39.97 -29.60
C PRO A 72 -13.97 41.04 -28.58
N VAL A 73 -14.73 41.18 -27.48
CA VAL A 73 -14.44 42.13 -26.39
C VAL A 73 -13.57 41.46 -25.35
N GLU A 74 -12.50 42.15 -24.92
CA GLU A 74 -11.63 41.68 -23.85
C GLU A 74 -12.37 41.53 -22.53
N GLN A 75 -12.21 40.37 -21.90
CA GLN A 75 -12.87 40.01 -20.65
C GLN A 75 -11.83 39.96 -19.52
N ALA A 76 -11.41 41.13 -19.02
CA ALA A 76 -10.27 41.29 -18.11
C ALA A 76 -10.33 40.36 -16.88
N ASN A 77 -11.51 40.19 -16.28
CA ASN A 77 -11.69 39.31 -15.12
C ASN A 77 -11.49 37.83 -15.46
N LEU A 78 -11.95 37.36 -16.63
CA LEU A 78 -11.67 36.00 -17.12
C LEU A 78 -10.20 35.80 -17.47
N ILE A 79 -9.56 36.81 -18.05
CA ILE A 79 -8.12 36.78 -18.35
C ILE A 79 -7.33 36.66 -17.04
N SER A 80 -7.70 37.43 -16.01
CA SER A 80 -7.08 37.35 -14.68
C SER A 80 -7.28 35.97 -14.03
N LEU A 81 -8.48 35.41 -14.10
CA LEU A 81 -8.76 34.07 -13.58
C LEU A 81 -7.91 33.00 -14.30
N HIS A 82 -7.87 33.04 -15.63
CA HIS A 82 -7.11 32.09 -16.45
C HIS A 82 -5.62 32.19 -16.14
N ALA A 83 -5.06 33.40 -16.11
CA ALA A 83 -3.66 33.63 -15.79
C ALA A 83 -3.30 33.13 -14.38
N SER A 84 -4.12 33.44 -13.37
CA SER A 84 -3.89 32.94 -12.01
C SER A 84 -3.92 31.40 -11.95
N CYS A 85 -4.91 30.77 -12.58
CA CYS A 85 -4.98 29.30 -12.63
C CYS A 85 -3.77 28.68 -13.35
N LEU A 86 -3.36 29.27 -14.48
CA LEU A 86 -2.27 28.74 -15.30
C LEU A 86 -0.90 28.89 -14.61
N TYR A 87 -0.57 30.10 -14.13
CA TYR A 87 0.76 30.38 -13.59
C TYR A 87 0.93 29.95 -12.14
N GLU A 88 -0.14 29.89 -11.35
CA GLU A 88 -0.09 29.44 -9.95
C GLU A 88 -0.45 27.96 -9.79
N LEU A 89 -0.65 27.22 -10.89
CA LEU A 89 -0.97 25.79 -10.90
C LEU A 89 -2.20 25.44 -10.07
N LYS A 90 -3.29 26.20 -10.29
CA LYS A 90 -4.59 26.05 -9.62
C LYS A 90 -5.70 25.75 -10.63
N THR A 91 -6.87 25.46 -10.12
CA THR A 91 -8.11 25.32 -10.90
C THR A 91 -9.22 26.13 -10.27
N ALA A 92 -10.13 26.63 -11.10
CA ALA A 92 -11.42 27.10 -10.62
C ALA A 92 -12.37 25.91 -10.51
N VAL A 93 -13.03 25.76 -9.37
CA VAL A 93 -13.83 24.57 -9.06
C VAL A 93 -15.31 24.91 -9.01
N VAL A 94 -16.12 24.14 -9.72
CA VAL A 94 -17.59 24.19 -9.68
C VAL A 94 -18.09 22.90 -9.03
N LEU A 95 -19.01 23.01 -8.09
CA LEU A 95 -19.63 21.84 -7.45
C LEU A 95 -20.93 21.49 -8.17
N LEU A 96 -21.08 20.23 -8.59
CA LEU A 96 -22.29 19.69 -9.20
C LEU A 96 -22.69 18.38 -8.51
N GLY A 97 -23.51 18.48 -7.46
CA GLY A 97 -23.85 17.33 -6.63
C GLY A 97 -22.62 16.80 -5.89
N GLU A 98 -22.32 15.51 -6.06
CA GLU A 98 -21.18 14.81 -5.45
C GLU A 98 -19.89 14.87 -6.32
N GLU A 99 -19.91 15.67 -7.40
CA GLU A 99 -18.77 15.85 -8.30
C GLU A 99 -18.22 17.29 -8.26
N GLU A 100 -16.91 17.40 -8.40
CA GLU A 100 -16.17 18.63 -8.66
C GLU A 100 -15.83 18.72 -10.15
N ILE A 101 -16.22 19.83 -10.77
CA ILE A 101 -15.78 20.21 -12.10
C ILE A 101 -14.61 21.18 -11.98
N HIS A 102 -13.42 20.72 -12.33
CA HIS A 102 -12.21 21.52 -12.33
C HIS A 102 -12.00 22.15 -13.71
N LEU A 103 -11.99 23.48 -13.74
CA LEU A 103 -11.59 24.27 -14.91
C LEU A 103 -10.07 24.41 -14.90
N VAL A 104 -9.42 23.58 -15.71
CA VAL A 104 -7.96 23.59 -15.92
C VAL A 104 -7.63 24.61 -16.98
N ALA A 105 -6.91 25.67 -16.62
CA ALA A 105 -6.44 26.66 -17.59
C ALA A 105 -5.42 26.01 -18.53
N MET A 106 -5.65 26.14 -19.84
CA MET A 106 -4.82 25.54 -20.88
C MET A 106 -4.10 26.63 -21.70
N PRO A 107 -2.84 26.40 -22.11
CA PRO A 107 -2.22 27.21 -23.15
C PRO A 107 -2.85 26.90 -24.51
N SER A 108 -2.88 27.87 -25.41
CA SER A 108 -3.41 27.71 -26.77
C SER A 108 -2.36 28.13 -27.80
N LYS A 109 -2.26 27.39 -28.90
CA LYS A 109 -1.41 27.76 -30.05
C LYS A 109 -2.08 28.77 -30.98
N GLN A 110 -3.41 28.78 -30.98
CA GLN A 110 -4.22 29.47 -31.99
C GLN A 110 -4.89 30.73 -31.43
N LYS A 111 -5.16 30.75 -30.12
CA LYS A 111 -5.99 31.76 -29.46
C LYS A 111 -5.20 32.47 -28.37
N LYS A 112 -5.46 33.76 -28.24
CA LYS A 112 -4.98 34.58 -27.12
C LYS A 112 -6.02 34.70 -25.99
N SER A 113 -7.20 34.14 -26.20
CA SER A 113 -8.31 34.22 -25.24
C SER A 113 -8.24 33.10 -24.19
N PRO A 114 -8.85 33.30 -23.00
CA PRO A 114 -8.95 32.27 -21.97
C PRO A 114 -9.56 30.96 -22.48
N CYS A 115 -8.86 29.86 -22.24
CA CYS A 115 -9.27 28.52 -22.66
C CYS A 115 -9.09 27.53 -21.50
N PHE A 116 -10.09 26.67 -21.27
CA PHE A 116 -10.08 25.69 -20.19
C PHE A 116 -10.48 24.30 -20.66
N TRP A 117 -9.94 23.28 -20.02
CA TRP A 117 -10.50 21.92 -20.05
C TRP A 117 -11.23 21.65 -18.74
N CYS A 118 -12.43 21.09 -18.82
CA CYS A 118 -13.25 20.78 -17.64
C CYS A 118 -13.20 19.28 -17.34
N PHE A 119 -12.59 18.93 -16.22
CA PHE A 119 -12.54 17.56 -15.71
C PHE A 119 -13.57 17.35 -14.60
N SER A 120 -14.19 16.18 -14.58
CA SER A 120 -15.09 15.76 -13.51
C SER A 120 -14.38 14.77 -12.60
N VAL A 121 -14.41 15.00 -11.29
CA VAL A 121 -13.93 14.06 -10.28
C VAL A 121 -14.88 14.03 -9.09
N PRO A 122 -14.95 12.92 -8.33
CA PRO A 122 -15.65 12.90 -7.05
C PRO A 122 -15.12 13.98 -6.10
N LEU A 123 -16.00 14.52 -5.26
CA LEU A 123 -15.67 15.52 -4.24
C LEU A 123 -14.43 15.11 -3.41
N GLY A 124 -13.45 16.03 -3.29
CA GLY A 124 -12.25 15.85 -2.47
C GLY A 124 -11.14 15.02 -3.12
N LEU A 125 -11.40 14.38 -4.27
CA LEU A 125 -10.41 13.54 -4.93
C LEU A 125 -9.24 14.33 -5.50
N TYR A 126 -9.49 15.52 -6.07
CA TYR A 126 -8.42 16.34 -6.60
C TYR A 126 -7.43 16.75 -5.50
N GLU A 127 -7.93 17.24 -4.37
CA GLU A 127 -7.11 17.71 -3.26
C GLU A 127 -6.28 16.57 -2.64
N SER A 128 -6.91 15.42 -2.42
CA SER A 128 -6.22 14.23 -1.92
C SER A 128 -5.12 13.76 -2.86
N SER A 129 -5.39 13.75 -4.17
CA SER A 129 -4.45 13.35 -5.21
C SER A 129 -3.30 14.35 -5.37
N LEU A 130 -3.59 15.65 -5.25
CA LEU A 130 -2.60 16.72 -5.22
C LEU A 130 -1.60 16.51 -4.08
N GLY A 131 -2.08 16.22 -2.87
CA GLY A 131 -1.23 15.94 -1.71
C GLY A 131 -0.35 14.71 -1.92
N LEU A 132 -0.94 13.61 -2.37
CA LEU A 132 -0.22 12.35 -2.62
C LEU A 132 0.87 12.50 -3.69
N LEU A 133 0.55 13.11 -4.84
CA LEU A 133 1.51 13.28 -5.95
C LEU A 133 2.64 14.27 -5.61
N ASN A 134 2.33 15.37 -4.92
CA ASN A 134 3.36 16.34 -4.50
C ASN A 134 4.34 15.73 -3.50
N LEU A 135 3.85 14.91 -2.56
CA LEU A 135 4.68 14.24 -1.56
C LEU A 135 5.36 12.97 -2.07
N ARG A 136 5.09 12.56 -3.32
CA ARG A 136 5.48 11.25 -3.87
C ARG A 136 5.06 10.10 -2.95
N CYS A 137 3.82 10.17 -2.50
CA CYS A 137 3.16 9.24 -1.61
C CYS A 137 2.06 8.48 -2.38
N LEU A 138 1.93 7.18 -2.12
CA LEU A 138 0.84 6.33 -2.63
C LEU A 138 -0.03 5.85 -1.48
N ALA A 139 -1.15 5.19 -1.75
CA ALA A 139 -1.91 4.49 -0.72
C ALA A 139 -1.47 3.02 -0.61
N ILE A 140 -1.47 2.48 0.60
CA ILE A 140 -1.32 1.04 0.86
C ILE A 140 -2.46 0.56 1.74
N VAL A 141 -3.10 -0.53 1.34
CA VAL A 141 -4.19 -1.15 2.09
C VAL A 141 -3.73 -2.51 2.60
N PHE A 142 -3.87 -2.74 3.89
CA PHE A 142 -3.55 -4.02 4.53
C PHE A 142 -4.81 -4.80 4.86
N ASP A 143 -4.79 -6.09 4.58
CA ASP A 143 -5.55 -7.06 5.36
C ASP A 143 -4.85 -7.37 6.70
N LEU A 144 -5.59 -7.92 7.67
CA LEU A 144 -5.07 -8.21 9.01
C LEU A 144 -4.78 -9.71 9.22
N ASP A 145 -5.84 -10.51 9.33
CA ASP A 145 -5.75 -11.92 9.70
C ASP A 145 -5.20 -12.77 8.57
N GLU A 146 -4.28 -13.69 8.88
CA GLU A 146 -3.57 -14.50 7.89
C GLU A 146 -2.68 -13.66 6.94
N THR A 147 -2.66 -12.33 7.08
CA THR A 147 -1.79 -11.42 6.31
C THR A 147 -0.67 -10.84 7.17
N LEU A 148 -1.03 -10.07 8.20
CA LEU A 148 -0.10 -9.41 9.13
C LEU A 148 -0.04 -10.11 10.49
N ILE A 149 -1.12 -10.76 10.90
CA ILE A 149 -1.25 -11.38 12.21
C ILE A 149 -2.02 -12.70 12.14
N VAL A 150 -1.93 -13.48 13.21
CA VAL A 150 -2.89 -14.53 13.54
C VAL A 150 -3.29 -14.35 14.99
N ALA A 151 -4.58 -14.34 15.28
CA ALA A 151 -5.10 -14.22 16.63
C ALA A 151 -5.94 -15.44 17.03
N ASN A 152 -5.85 -15.84 18.29
CA ASN A 152 -6.62 -16.96 18.84
C ASN A 152 -7.20 -16.60 20.22
N THR A 153 -8.44 -17.00 20.44
CA THR A 153 -9.08 -17.00 21.76
C THR A 153 -8.82 -18.34 22.46
N LEU A 154 -9.13 -18.44 23.75
CA LEU A 154 -9.08 -19.73 24.46
C LEU A 154 -9.93 -20.79 23.76
N LYS A 155 -11.15 -20.41 23.35
CA LYS A 155 -12.06 -21.30 22.63
C LYS A 155 -11.48 -21.76 21.29
N SER A 156 -10.89 -20.85 20.49
CA SER A 156 -10.31 -21.25 19.20
C SER A 156 -9.09 -22.16 19.37
N PHE A 157 -8.31 -21.99 20.44
CA PHE A 157 -7.27 -22.95 20.81
C PHE A 157 -7.84 -24.33 21.17
N GLU A 158 -8.84 -24.39 22.05
CA GLU A 158 -9.49 -25.62 22.49
C GLU A 158 -10.09 -26.40 21.31
N ASP A 159 -10.87 -25.72 20.47
CA ASP A 159 -11.50 -26.31 19.27
C ASP A 159 -10.45 -26.90 18.32
N ARG A 160 -9.33 -26.18 18.12
CA ARG A 160 -8.26 -26.63 17.20
C ARG A 160 -7.44 -27.79 17.79
N ILE A 161 -7.17 -27.76 19.09
CA ILE A 161 -6.50 -28.85 19.82
C ILE A 161 -7.33 -30.13 19.73
N GLU A 162 -8.64 -30.03 19.95
CA GLU A 162 -9.54 -31.20 19.89
C GLU A 162 -9.66 -31.76 18.48
N ALA A 163 -9.81 -30.89 17.47
CA ALA A 163 -9.83 -31.31 16.07
C ALA A 163 -8.53 -32.05 15.67
N LEU A 164 -7.36 -31.53 16.07
CA LEU A 164 -6.07 -32.16 15.79
C LEU A 164 -5.91 -33.51 16.52
N ARG A 165 -6.35 -33.62 17.78
CA ARG A 165 -6.34 -34.90 18.51
C ARG A 165 -7.18 -35.94 17.80
N GLY A 166 -8.38 -35.56 17.35
CA GLY A 166 -9.24 -36.41 16.54
C GLY A 166 -8.54 -36.86 15.25
N GLN A 167 -7.95 -35.94 14.49
CA GLN A 167 -7.24 -36.26 13.25
C GLN A 167 -6.04 -37.20 13.48
N ILE A 168 -5.26 -36.97 14.53
CA ILE A 168 -4.11 -37.82 14.89
C ILE A 168 -4.56 -39.23 15.23
N ALA A 169 -5.69 -39.40 15.92
CA ALA A 169 -6.21 -40.72 16.31
C ALA A 169 -6.60 -41.60 15.11
N TRP A 170 -6.98 -40.99 13.98
CA TRP A 170 -7.39 -41.69 12.76
C TRP A 170 -6.31 -41.75 11.68
N GLU A 171 -5.18 -41.07 11.87
CA GLU A 171 -4.08 -41.06 10.92
C GLU A 171 -3.18 -42.27 11.10
N THR A 172 -2.71 -42.84 9.99
CA THR A 172 -1.83 -44.02 9.99
C THR A 172 -0.42 -43.70 9.54
N ASP A 173 -0.23 -42.62 8.79
CA ASP A 173 1.08 -42.20 8.29
C ASP A 173 1.92 -41.53 9.41
N SER A 174 3.06 -42.12 9.74
CA SER A 174 3.91 -41.68 10.86
C SER A 174 4.48 -40.27 10.67
N VAL A 175 4.76 -39.86 9.44
CA VAL A 175 5.29 -38.53 9.12
C VAL A 175 4.20 -37.48 9.34
N ARG A 176 2.98 -37.75 8.87
CA ARG A 176 1.80 -36.89 9.07
C ARG A 176 1.43 -36.79 10.55
N ILE A 177 1.45 -37.91 11.30
CA ILE A 177 1.24 -37.92 12.75
C ILE A 177 2.26 -37.02 13.45
N SER A 178 3.54 -37.12 13.11
CA SER A 178 4.59 -36.29 13.68
C SER A 178 4.36 -34.80 13.40
N GLY A 179 4.00 -34.46 12.15
CA GLY A 179 3.66 -33.09 11.75
C GLY A 179 2.49 -32.52 12.55
N MET A 180 1.38 -33.25 12.62
CA MET A 180 0.18 -32.85 13.39
C MET A 180 0.46 -32.79 14.89
N SER A 181 1.29 -33.69 15.43
CA SER A 181 1.67 -33.68 16.85
C SER A 181 2.51 -32.44 17.19
N ALA A 182 3.39 -32.01 16.29
CA ALA A 182 4.15 -30.77 16.45
C ALA A 182 3.24 -29.53 16.36
N GLU A 183 2.24 -29.54 15.48
CA GLU A 183 1.20 -28.48 15.41
C GLU A 183 0.37 -28.43 16.69
N LEU A 184 -0.12 -29.58 17.17
CA LEU A 184 -0.86 -29.73 18.42
C LEU A 184 -0.07 -29.18 19.61
N LYS A 185 1.24 -29.48 19.66
CA LYS A 185 2.13 -28.94 20.70
C LYS A 185 2.18 -27.42 20.67
N ARG A 186 2.35 -26.80 19.49
CA ARG A 186 2.38 -25.32 19.35
C ARG A 186 1.07 -24.68 19.83
N TYR A 187 -0.07 -25.25 19.47
CA TYR A 187 -1.38 -24.77 19.96
C TYR A 187 -1.53 -24.95 21.47
N THR A 188 -1.09 -26.09 22.01
CA THR A 188 -1.16 -26.37 23.46
C THR A 188 -0.28 -25.40 24.26
N ASP A 189 0.95 -25.16 23.82
CA ASP A 189 1.90 -24.28 24.49
C ASP A 189 1.40 -22.82 24.52
N ASP A 190 0.96 -22.29 23.37
CA ASP A 190 0.45 -20.92 23.26
C ASP A 190 -0.94 -20.77 23.95
N GLY A 191 -1.80 -21.79 23.87
CA GLY A 191 -3.07 -21.82 24.61
C GLY A 191 -2.87 -21.80 26.13
N ALA A 192 -1.84 -22.48 26.64
CA ALA A 192 -1.48 -22.44 28.06
C ALA A 192 -1.01 -21.03 28.49
N LEU A 193 -0.27 -20.31 27.63
CA LEU A 193 0.10 -18.90 27.89
C LEU A 193 -1.14 -18.02 27.97
N LEU A 194 -2.08 -18.16 27.03
CA LEU A 194 -3.32 -17.37 27.05
C LEU A 194 -4.16 -17.69 28.30
N LYS A 195 -4.19 -18.95 28.74
CA LYS A 195 -4.90 -19.36 29.96
C LYS A 195 -4.30 -18.74 31.22
N GLN A 196 -2.98 -18.68 31.32
CA GLN A 196 -2.29 -17.98 32.42
C GLN A 196 -2.64 -16.49 32.43
N TYR A 197 -2.60 -15.83 31.27
CA TYR A 197 -2.95 -14.43 31.13
C TYR A 197 -4.41 -14.14 31.53
N ALA A 198 -5.36 -14.94 31.03
CA ALA A 198 -6.77 -14.79 31.36
C ALA A 198 -7.05 -14.99 32.86
N GLY A 199 -6.36 -15.93 33.51
CA GLY A 199 -6.53 -16.22 34.93
C GLY A 199 -5.86 -15.21 35.87
N SER A 200 -4.67 -14.73 35.52
CA SER A 200 -3.77 -14.06 36.48
C SER A 200 -3.20 -12.71 36.04
N ASN A 201 -3.53 -12.22 34.83
CA ASN A 201 -2.90 -11.03 34.22
C ASN A 201 -1.36 -11.11 34.17
N CYS A 202 -0.81 -12.32 34.25
CA CYS A 202 0.62 -12.59 34.23
C CYS A 202 0.87 -13.83 33.36
N VAL A 203 2.05 -13.94 32.78
CA VAL A 203 2.51 -15.16 32.09
C VAL A 203 3.94 -15.50 32.50
N MET A 204 4.21 -16.78 32.68
CA MET A 204 5.55 -17.32 32.87
C MET A 204 6.07 -17.84 31.54
N TYR A 205 7.19 -17.30 31.07
CA TYR A 205 7.84 -17.75 29.85
C TYR A 205 9.36 -17.72 30.01
N ASN A 206 10.03 -18.81 29.68
CA ASN A 206 11.49 -18.98 29.84
C ASN A 206 12.02 -18.61 31.23
N GLY A 207 11.29 -18.97 32.30
CA GLY A 207 11.65 -18.66 33.68
C GLY A 207 11.44 -17.19 34.10
N LYS A 208 10.98 -16.33 33.19
CA LYS A 208 10.67 -14.92 33.46
C LYS A 208 9.16 -14.70 33.58
N THR A 209 8.76 -13.92 34.59
CA THR A 209 7.38 -13.46 34.75
C THR A 209 7.17 -12.18 33.97
N TYR A 210 6.16 -12.16 33.10
CA TYR A 210 5.69 -10.96 32.42
C TYR A 210 4.34 -10.58 33.03
N LYS A 211 4.24 -9.34 33.51
CA LYS A 211 3.00 -8.78 34.06
C LYS A 211 2.35 -7.86 33.02
N VAL A 212 1.04 -7.74 33.12
CA VAL A 212 0.26 -6.82 32.29
C VAL A 212 0.77 -5.37 32.38
N GLN A 213 0.78 -4.71 31.23
CA GLN A 213 0.88 -3.27 31.09
C GLN A 213 -0.46 -2.74 30.63
N PHE A 214 -0.95 -1.69 31.28
CA PHE A 214 -2.23 -1.08 30.95
C PHE A 214 -1.99 0.01 29.90
N GLU A 215 -2.36 -0.29 28.64
CA GLU A 215 -2.18 0.61 27.50
C GLU A 215 -3.49 1.37 27.22
N GLU A 216 -3.43 2.70 27.13
CA GLU A 216 -4.61 3.51 26.80
C GLU A 216 -5.07 3.28 25.36
N VAL A 217 -6.39 3.16 25.18
CA VAL A 217 -7.01 3.15 23.86
C VAL A 217 -7.26 4.59 23.44
N PRO A 218 -6.79 5.02 22.25
CA PRO A 218 -7.12 6.35 21.71
C PRO A 218 -8.62 6.59 21.72
N GLN A 219 -9.06 7.73 22.26
CA GLN A 219 -10.46 8.12 22.19
C GLN A 219 -10.86 8.37 20.72
N LEU A 220 -11.85 7.62 20.25
CA LEU A 220 -12.37 7.71 18.88
C LEU A 220 -13.69 8.51 18.81
N SER A 221 -14.24 8.92 19.96
CA SER A 221 -15.43 9.79 20.07
C SER A 221 -15.34 10.70 21.30
N ASP A 222 -16.17 11.74 21.38
CA ASP A 222 -16.24 12.69 22.50
C ASP A 222 -16.76 12.08 23.83
N SER A 223 -17.00 10.77 23.88
CA SER A 223 -17.35 10.07 25.11
C SER A 223 -16.21 10.12 26.13
N CYS A 224 -16.54 10.53 27.36
CA CYS A 224 -15.57 10.79 28.44
C CYS A 224 -14.85 9.53 28.99
N GLU A 225 -15.27 8.32 28.63
CA GLU A 225 -14.71 7.09 29.19
C GLU A 225 -13.37 6.73 28.57
N ARG A 226 -12.31 6.78 29.40
CA ARG A 226 -10.99 6.29 29.05
C ARG A 226 -10.96 4.76 29.14
N VAL A 227 -10.89 4.11 27.99
CA VAL A 227 -10.70 2.65 27.92
C VAL A 227 -9.20 2.34 28.01
N VAL A 228 -8.83 1.45 28.92
CA VAL A 228 -7.45 1.00 29.10
C VAL A 228 -7.41 -0.52 28.95
N ARG A 229 -6.49 -1.01 28.12
CA ARG A 229 -6.40 -2.43 27.79
C ARG A 229 -5.22 -3.11 28.48
N PRO A 230 -5.45 -4.30 29.06
CA PRO A 230 -4.39 -5.10 29.64
C PRO A 230 -3.56 -5.77 28.53
N VAL A 231 -2.29 -5.38 28.35
CA VAL A 231 -1.41 -5.92 27.30
C VAL A 231 -0.16 -6.58 27.88
N ILE A 232 0.25 -7.72 27.34
CA ILE A 232 1.60 -8.28 27.53
C ILE A 232 2.23 -8.49 26.17
N ARG A 233 3.41 -7.90 25.94
CA ARG A 233 4.19 -8.06 24.70
C ARG A 233 5.39 -8.98 24.94
N LEU A 234 5.37 -10.16 24.34
CA LEU A 234 6.47 -11.13 24.33
C LEU A 234 7.28 -10.97 23.04
N GLN A 235 8.17 -9.96 23.03
CA GLN A 235 8.91 -9.54 21.83
C GLN A 235 9.70 -10.68 21.18
N GLU A 236 10.37 -11.52 21.97
CA GLU A 236 11.16 -12.67 21.49
C GLU A 236 10.34 -13.69 20.68
N LYS A 237 9.04 -13.77 20.91
CA LYS A 237 8.12 -14.69 20.21
C LYS A 237 7.25 -13.99 19.16
N ASN A 238 7.34 -12.66 19.03
CA ASN A 238 6.37 -11.85 18.29
C ASN A 238 4.92 -12.13 18.73
N ILE A 239 4.70 -12.30 20.03
CA ILE A 239 3.36 -12.55 20.61
C ILE A 239 2.92 -11.36 21.45
N ILE A 240 1.64 -11.02 21.35
CA ILE A 240 0.97 -10.05 22.19
C ILE A 240 -0.28 -10.70 22.79
N LEU A 241 -0.48 -10.54 24.09
CA LEU A 241 -1.69 -10.94 24.79
C LEU A 241 -2.50 -9.69 25.11
N THR A 242 -3.78 -9.66 24.75
CA THR A 242 -4.68 -8.53 25.00
C THR A 242 -6.10 -9.03 25.31
N ARG A 243 -7.02 -8.11 25.58
CA ARG A 243 -8.47 -8.35 25.64
C ARG A 243 -9.20 -7.43 24.68
N ILE A 244 -10.21 -7.94 23.97
CA ILE A 244 -11.09 -7.13 23.10
C ILE A 244 -12.12 -6.34 23.91
N ASN A 245 -12.55 -6.85 25.05
CA ASN A 245 -13.23 -6.07 26.09
C ASN A 245 -12.40 -6.19 27.38
N PRO A 246 -11.80 -5.10 27.90
CA PRO A 246 -10.91 -5.18 29.06
C PRO A 246 -11.60 -5.71 30.33
N GLU A 247 -12.93 -5.59 30.42
CA GLU A 247 -13.74 -6.04 31.56
C GLU A 247 -14.07 -7.53 31.50
N ILE A 248 -14.09 -8.13 30.30
CA ILE A 248 -14.50 -9.53 30.08
C ILE A 248 -13.27 -10.38 29.78
N ARG A 249 -12.89 -11.24 30.71
CA ARG A 249 -11.69 -12.09 30.60
C ARG A 249 -11.77 -13.09 29.45
N GLU A 250 -12.96 -13.52 29.10
CA GLU A 250 -13.26 -14.48 28.03
C GLU A 250 -12.90 -13.90 26.66
N THR A 251 -12.85 -12.56 26.54
CA THR A 251 -12.39 -11.86 25.34
C THR A 251 -10.87 -11.74 25.24
N SER A 252 -10.13 -12.51 26.05
CA SER A 252 -8.66 -12.58 25.96
C SER A 252 -8.23 -13.23 24.66
N VAL A 253 -7.24 -12.63 24.02
CA VAL A 253 -6.72 -13.04 22.72
C VAL A 253 -5.20 -13.09 22.77
N LEU A 254 -4.63 -14.15 22.20
CA LEU A 254 -3.22 -14.23 21.87
C LEU A 254 -3.05 -13.89 20.39
N VAL A 255 -2.30 -12.82 20.12
CA VAL A 255 -2.01 -12.31 18.79
C VAL A 255 -0.55 -12.60 18.48
N ARG A 256 -0.29 -13.31 17.39
CA ARG A 256 1.06 -13.48 16.86
C ARG A 256 1.25 -12.51 15.69
N LEU A 257 2.27 -11.67 15.78
CA LEU A 257 2.66 -10.78 14.71
C LEU A 257 3.49 -11.55 13.68
N ARG A 258 3.25 -11.26 12.40
CA ARG A 258 4.07 -11.82 11.33
C ARG A 258 5.47 -11.21 11.37
N PRO A 259 6.54 -12.02 11.25
CA PRO A 259 7.90 -11.52 11.30
C PRO A 259 8.18 -10.40 10.28
N ALA A 260 9.09 -9.51 10.65
CA ALA A 260 9.51 -8.35 9.86
C ALA A 260 8.44 -7.24 9.65
N TRP A 261 7.34 -7.24 10.42
CA TRP A 261 6.41 -6.11 10.48
C TRP A 261 7.12 -4.78 10.74
N ASP A 262 8.05 -4.72 11.71
CA ASP A 262 8.77 -3.47 12.03
C ASP A 262 9.60 -2.93 10.87
N LYS A 263 10.15 -3.83 10.02
CA LYS A 263 10.91 -3.45 8.83
C LYS A 263 10.00 -2.85 7.76
N LEU A 264 8.80 -3.40 7.58
CA LEU A 264 7.77 -2.82 6.72
C LEU A 264 7.26 -1.50 7.30
N ARG A 265 6.83 -1.45 8.56
CA ARG A 265 6.36 -0.25 9.28
C ARG A 265 7.37 0.89 9.16
N SER A 266 8.64 0.65 9.48
CA SER A 266 9.70 1.66 9.38
C SER A 266 9.87 2.20 7.96
N TYR A 267 9.69 1.36 6.94
CA TYR A 267 9.76 1.81 5.56
C TYR A 267 8.60 2.74 5.17
N LEU A 268 7.38 2.53 5.69
CA LEU A 268 6.22 3.35 5.35
C LEU A 268 6.36 4.82 5.81
N ILE A 269 7.13 5.08 6.87
CA ILE A 269 7.26 6.40 7.53
C ILE A 269 8.70 6.92 7.65
N ALA A 270 9.66 6.37 6.90
CA ALA A 270 11.08 6.70 7.16
C ALA A 270 11.43 8.17 6.93
N ASN A 271 12.38 8.66 7.73
CA ASN A 271 12.98 9.99 7.65
C ASN A 271 11.96 11.13 7.79
N GLY A 272 10.93 10.92 8.62
CA GLY A 272 9.87 11.91 8.88
C GLY A 272 8.95 12.16 7.68
N ARG A 273 9.05 11.34 6.62
CA ARG A 273 8.21 11.44 5.41
C ARG A 273 7.39 10.18 5.23
N LYS A 274 6.09 10.34 5.01
CA LYS A 274 5.23 9.23 4.62
C LYS A 274 5.51 8.82 3.19
N ARG A 275 5.87 7.56 2.99
CA ARG A 275 5.99 6.95 1.66
C ARG A 275 4.65 6.43 1.17
N PHE A 276 3.81 6.01 2.11
CA PHE A 276 2.46 5.58 1.86
C PHE A 276 1.49 6.14 2.90
N GLU A 277 0.28 6.48 2.46
CA GLU A 277 -0.88 6.64 3.33
C GLU A 277 -1.49 5.25 3.58
N VAL A 278 -1.61 4.89 4.85
CA VAL A 278 -1.98 3.53 5.27
C VAL A 278 -3.47 3.43 5.55
N TYR A 279 -4.06 2.32 5.09
CA TYR A 279 -5.45 1.91 5.30
C TYR A 279 -5.51 0.43 5.68
N VAL A 280 -6.62 0.03 6.29
CA VAL A 280 -6.91 -1.37 6.63
C VAL A 280 -8.25 -1.75 6.03
N CYS A 281 -8.31 -2.93 5.40
CA CYS A 281 -9.53 -3.51 4.89
C CYS A 281 -9.58 -4.98 5.27
N THR A 282 -10.38 -5.30 6.28
CA THR A 282 -10.51 -6.65 6.84
C THR A 282 -11.95 -7.15 6.76
N MET A 283 -12.14 -8.46 6.82
CA MET A 283 -13.46 -9.07 7.01
C MET A 283 -13.80 -9.30 8.49
N ALA A 284 -12.89 -8.94 9.40
CA ALA A 284 -13.11 -9.06 10.84
C ALA A 284 -14.07 -7.99 11.38
N GLU A 285 -14.55 -8.20 12.60
CA GLU A 285 -15.41 -7.24 13.29
C GLU A 285 -14.64 -5.97 13.70
N LYS A 286 -15.37 -4.86 13.86
CA LYS A 286 -14.79 -3.54 14.01
C LYS A 286 -13.93 -3.39 15.28
N ASP A 287 -14.43 -3.83 16.43
CA ASP A 287 -13.70 -3.70 17.69
C ASP A 287 -12.43 -4.55 17.71
N TYR A 288 -12.51 -5.73 17.09
CA TYR A 288 -11.35 -6.59 16.85
C TYR A 288 -10.33 -5.90 15.95
N ALA A 289 -10.75 -5.40 14.78
CA ALA A 289 -9.87 -4.78 13.80
C ALA A 289 -9.15 -3.55 14.36
N LEU A 290 -9.86 -2.71 15.12
CA LEU A 290 -9.29 -1.54 15.78
C LEU A 290 -8.25 -1.92 16.83
N GLU A 291 -8.52 -2.97 17.63
CA GLU A 291 -7.54 -3.45 18.61
C GLU A 291 -6.31 -4.06 17.94
N MET A 292 -6.50 -4.92 16.93
CA MET A 292 -5.38 -5.52 16.19
C MET A 292 -4.51 -4.45 15.53
N TRP A 293 -5.13 -3.41 14.94
CA TRP A 293 -4.38 -2.29 14.38
C TRP A 293 -3.63 -1.49 15.45
N ARG A 294 -4.24 -1.22 16.60
CA ARG A 294 -3.58 -0.54 17.72
C ARG A 294 -2.34 -1.30 18.21
N LEU A 295 -2.38 -2.63 18.18
CA LEU A 295 -1.22 -3.45 18.54
C LEU A 295 -0.08 -3.36 17.52
N LEU A 296 -0.41 -3.21 16.22
CA LEU A 296 0.53 -3.05 15.11
C LEU A 296 1.11 -1.63 14.99
N ASP A 297 0.33 -0.60 15.33
CA ASP A 297 0.73 0.81 15.30
C ASP A 297 0.44 1.53 16.64
N PRO A 298 1.15 1.16 17.72
CA PRO A 298 0.84 1.63 19.08
C PRO A 298 0.98 3.15 19.25
N GLU A 299 1.88 3.78 18.50
CA GLU A 299 2.15 5.21 18.55
C GLU A 299 1.26 6.03 17.59
N ALA A 300 0.38 5.38 16.82
CA ALA A 300 -0.42 6.01 15.76
C ALA A 300 0.42 6.77 14.72
N CYS A 301 1.58 6.19 14.36
CA CYS A 301 2.52 6.78 13.40
C CYS A 301 2.12 6.51 11.94
N LEU A 302 1.42 5.40 11.67
CA LEU A 302 0.95 5.03 10.34
C LEU A 302 -0.43 5.63 10.06
N ILE A 303 -1.38 5.47 10.99
CA ILE A 303 -2.73 6.03 10.89
C ILE A 303 -2.97 6.93 12.11
N ASN A 304 -3.26 8.20 11.86
CA ASN A 304 -3.58 9.15 12.92
C ASN A 304 -4.85 8.71 13.67
N LYS A 305 -4.86 8.87 15.00
CA LYS A 305 -5.99 8.58 15.89
C LYS A 305 -7.32 9.12 15.36
N LYS A 306 -7.34 10.35 14.84
CA LYS A 306 -8.56 11.00 14.28
C LYS A 306 -9.07 10.36 12.99
N GLN A 307 -8.21 9.66 12.26
CA GLN A 307 -8.52 9.04 10.97
C GLN A 307 -8.80 7.54 11.10
N LEU A 308 -8.58 6.96 12.28
CA LEU A 308 -8.60 5.50 12.47
C LEU A 308 -9.95 4.89 12.09
N LEU A 309 -11.07 5.50 12.51
CA LEU A 309 -12.41 5.03 12.20
C LEU A 309 -12.73 5.02 10.69
N ASN A 310 -12.16 5.97 9.95
CA ASN A 310 -12.42 6.12 8.51
C ASN A 310 -11.48 5.23 7.68
N ARG A 311 -10.29 4.92 8.20
CA ARG A 311 -9.27 4.15 7.47
C ARG A 311 -9.24 2.66 7.81
N VAL A 312 -9.86 2.24 8.91
CA VAL A 312 -10.05 0.82 9.26
C VAL A 312 -11.44 0.39 8.81
N VAL A 313 -11.51 -0.21 7.63
CA VAL A 313 -12.75 -0.65 6.99
C VAL A 313 -12.98 -2.13 7.24
N CYS A 314 -14.16 -2.46 7.77
CA CYS A 314 -14.59 -3.83 8.04
C CYS A 314 -15.68 -4.22 7.04
N VAL A 315 -15.42 -5.25 6.25
CA VAL A 315 -16.31 -5.74 5.19
C VAL A 315 -17.18 -6.86 5.75
N LYS A 316 -18.50 -6.75 5.52
CA LYS A 316 -19.46 -7.76 5.98
C LYS A 316 -19.23 -9.11 5.29
N SER A 317 -19.50 -10.20 6.03
CA SER A 317 -19.48 -11.54 5.47
C SER A 317 -20.40 -11.66 4.25
N GLY A 318 -19.93 -12.33 3.20
CA GLY A 318 -20.64 -12.48 1.94
C GLY A 318 -20.36 -11.37 0.90
N SER A 319 -19.76 -10.26 1.30
CA SER A 319 -19.32 -9.19 0.39
C SER A 319 -17.85 -9.32 0.03
N ARG A 320 -17.46 -8.72 -1.10
CA ARG A 320 -16.05 -8.55 -1.49
C ARG A 320 -15.50 -7.22 -0.97
N LYS A 321 -14.19 -7.19 -0.73
CA LYS A 321 -13.43 -5.96 -0.46
C LYS A 321 -13.35 -5.12 -1.74
N SER A 322 -13.39 -3.80 -1.64
CA SER A 322 -13.18 -2.91 -2.78
C SER A 322 -12.44 -1.64 -2.37
N LEU A 323 -11.52 -1.19 -3.23
CA LEU A 323 -10.79 0.06 -3.01
C LEU A 323 -11.71 1.27 -3.00
N LEU A 324 -12.85 1.25 -3.72
CA LEU A 324 -13.84 2.33 -3.63
C LEU A 324 -14.48 2.42 -2.23
N ASN A 325 -14.69 1.29 -1.56
CA ASN A 325 -15.25 1.29 -0.20
C ASN A 325 -14.20 1.68 0.85
N VAL A 326 -12.91 1.50 0.54
CA VAL A 326 -11.79 1.92 1.40
C VAL A 326 -11.54 3.42 1.26
N PHE A 327 -11.59 3.96 0.04
CA PHE A 327 -11.35 5.36 -0.26
C PHE A 327 -12.64 6.16 -0.32
N GLN A 328 -13.37 6.17 0.80
CA GLN A 328 -14.54 7.04 0.98
C GLN A 328 -14.13 8.52 0.86
N ASP A 329 -15.09 9.38 0.50
CA ASP A 329 -14.91 10.84 0.44
C ASP A 329 -13.75 11.31 -0.46
N GLY A 330 -13.43 10.54 -1.50
CA GLY A 330 -12.37 10.92 -2.44
C GLY A 330 -10.95 10.86 -1.88
N ASN A 331 -10.71 10.17 -0.76
CA ASN A 331 -9.41 10.17 -0.09
C ASN A 331 -8.23 9.60 -0.94
N CYS A 332 -8.51 8.78 -1.95
CA CYS A 332 -7.51 8.29 -2.91
C CYS A 332 -8.17 7.69 -4.16
N HIS A 333 -7.49 7.76 -5.31
CA HIS A 333 -7.90 7.01 -6.49
C HIS A 333 -7.29 5.59 -6.49
N PRO A 334 -8.04 4.52 -6.82
CA PRO A 334 -7.52 3.15 -6.84
C PRO A 334 -6.22 2.96 -7.64
N LYS A 335 -6.02 3.68 -8.75
CA LYS A 335 -4.77 3.64 -9.55
C LYS A 335 -3.50 4.00 -8.77
N MET A 336 -3.65 4.73 -7.66
CA MET A 336 -2.56 5.17 -6.79
C MET A 336 -2.43 4.32 -5.52
N ALA A 337 -3.10 3.17 -5.46
CA ALA A 337 -3.14 2.31 -4.31
C ALA A 337 -2.64 0.90 -4.61
N MET A 338 -1.85 0.35 -3.70
CA MET A 338 -1.56 -1.10 -3.65
C MET A 338 -2.23 -1.74 -2.45
N VAL A 339 -2.51 -3.04 -2.56
CA VAL A 339 -3.06 -3.86 -1.48
C VAL A 339 -2.08 -4.96 -1.11
N ILE A 340 -1.96 -5.28 0.18
CA ILE A 340 -1.28 -6.48 0.66
C ILE A 340 -2.32 -7.33 1.39
N ASP A 341 -2.57 -8.51 0.84
CA ASP A 341 -3.63 -9.43 1.30
C ASP A 341 -3.18 -10.87 0.99
N ASP A 342 -3.61 -11.84 1.77
CA ASP A 342 -3.32 -13.25 1.53
C ASP A 342 -4.13 -13.81 0.34
N ARG A 343 -5.21 -13.13 -0.07
CA ARG A 343 -6.11 -13.55 -1.14
C ARG A 343 -6.50 -12.40 -2.05
N SER A 344 -6.22 -12.52 -3.34
CA SER A 344 -6.76 -11.57 -4.33
C SER A 344 -8.28 -11.75 -4.55
N LYS A 345 -8.79 -12.99 -4.54
CA LYS A 345 -10.18 -13.30 -4.90
C LYS A 345 -11.25 -12.77 -3.93
N VAL A 346 -10.85 -12.29 -2.76
CA VAL A 346 -11.78 -11.62 -1.82
C VAL A 346 -12.01 -10.16 -2.19
N TRP A 347 -11.25 -9.62 -3.14
CA TRP A 347 -11.42 -8.29 -3.70
C TRP A 347 -12.28 -8.30 -4.96
N GLU A 348 -12.97 -7.19 -5.23
CA GLU A 348 -13.66 -6.96 -6.50
C GLU A 348 -12.70 -7.13 -7.68
N GLU A 349 -13.21 -7.69 -8.78
CA GLU A 349 -12.37 -8.12 -9.92
C GLU A 349 -11.49 -6.99 -10.47
N ARG A 350 -12.02 -5.77 -10.55
CA ARG A 350 -11.29 -4.56 -10.98
C ARG A 350 -10.12 -4.17 -10.06
N ASP A 351 -10.16 -4.58 -8.80
CA ASP A 351 -9.19 -4.22 -7.77
C ASP A 351 -8.11 -5.31 -7.60
N GLN A 352 -8.38 -6.55 -8.03
CA GLN A 352 -7.45 -7.69 -7.91
C GLN A 352 -6.06 -7.44 -8.54
N PRO A 353 -5.91 -6.76 -9.69
CA PRO A 353 -4.59 -6.44 -10.24
C PRO A 353 -3.72 -5.54 -9.35
N ARG A 354 -4.30 -4.91 -8.31
CA ARG A 354 -3.60 -4.07 -7.34
C ARG A 354 -3.24 -4.81 -6.06
N VAL A 355 -3.55 -6.10 -5.96
CA VAL A 355 -3.30 -6.94 -4.79
C VAL A 355 -1.96 -7.67 -4.94
N HIS A 356 -0.99 -7.30 -4.11
CA HIS A 356 0.18 -8.11 -3.84
C HIS A 356 -0.20 -9.25 -2.91
N VAL A 357 -0.39 -10.43 -3.49
CA VAL A 357 -0.75 -11.64 -2.74
C VAL A 357 0.47 -12.17 -1.98
N VAL A 358 0.35 -12.24 -0.66
CA VAL A 358 1.35 -12.89 0.20
C VAL A 358 0.87 -14.29 0.60
N PRO A 359 1.76 -15.27 0.87
CA PRO A 359 1.33 -16.54 1.44
C PRO A 359 0.57 -16.31 2.76
N PRO A 360 -0.46 -17.11 3.07
CA PRO A 360 -1.18 -16.99 4.32
C PRO A 360 -0.25 -17.26 5.50
N PHE A 361 -0.31 -16.39 6.50
CA PHE A 361 0.47 -16.50 7.71
C PHE A 361 -0.14 -17.59 8.59
N ALA A 362 0.44 -18.78 8.55
CA ALA A 362 -0.05 -19.96 9.28
C ALA A 362 1.03 -20.50 10.25
N PRO A 363 1.35 -19.76 11.33
CA PRO A 363 2.48 -20.05 12.21
C PRO A 363 2.35 -21.38 12.99
N TYR A 364 1.13 -21.91 13.14
CA TYR A 364 0.90 -23.18 13.80
C TYR A 364 0.99 -24.36 12.83
N TYR A 365 0.41 -24.25 11.63
CA TYR A 365 0.39 -25.32 10.64
C TYR A 365 1.71 -25.44 9.87
N ALA A 366 2.24 -24.32 9.38
CA ALA A 366 3.44 -24.28 8.52
C ALA A 366 4.45 -23.20 8.99
N PRO A 367 5.01 -23.29 10.21
CA PRO A 367 5.95 -22.29 10.72
C PRO A 367 7.19 -22.13 9.83
N GLN A 368 7.61 -23.19 9.13
CA GLN A 368 8.78 -23.15 8.25
C GLN A 368 8.58 -22.21 7.06
N ALA A 369 7.34 -21.89 6.66
CA ALA A 369 7.10 -20.94 5.56
C ALA A 369 7.68 -19.55 5.86
N GLU A 370 7.79 -19.19 7.14
CA GLU A 370 8.33 -17.90 7.60
C GLU A 370 9.84 -17.96 7.91
N THR A 371 10.41 -19.15 8.11
CA THR A 371 11.82 -19.34 8.53
C THR A 371 12.71 -20.02 7.49
N ALA A 372 12.14 -20.74 6.53
CA ALA A 372 12.89 -21.47 5.51
C ALA A 372 13.43 -20.54 4.42
N ASN A 373 12.81 -19.38 4.22
CA ASN A 373 13.30 -18.37 3.30
C ASN A 373 14.32 -17.46 3.99
N ALA A 374 15.42 -17.15 3.31
CA ALA A 374 16.43 -16.20 3.80
C ALA A 374 15.85 -14.80 4.07
N VAL A 375 14.76 -14.46 3.38
CA VAL A 375 14.08 -13.16 3.49
C VAL A 375 12.63 -13.39 3.95
N PRO A 376 12.20 -12.81 5.09
CA PRO A 376 10.82 -12.91 5.56
C PRO A 376 9.81 -12.33 4.58
N VAL A 377 8.58 -12.84 4.59
CA VAL A 377 7.53 -12.44 3.64
C VAL A 377 7.22 -10.95 3.70
N LEU A 378 7.07 -10.37 4.90
CA LEU A 378 6.80 -8.92 5.01
C LEU A 378 7.99 -8.05 4.60
N TYR A 379 9.21 -8.59 4.65
CA TYR A 379 10.37 -7.89 4.09
C TYR A 379 10.33 -7.89 2.56
N MET A 380 9.92 -9.00 1.94
CA MET A 380 9.67 -9.05 0.49
C MET A 380 8.56 -8.07 0.08
N ALA A 381 7.45 -8.06 0.81
CA ALA A 381 6.36 -7.12 0.61
C ALA A 381 6.83 -5.65 0.68
N ARG A 382 7.70 -5.33 1.64
CA ARG A 382 8.36 -4.01 1.74
C ARG A 382 9.18 -3.68 0.49
N ASN A 383 9.93 -4.64 -0.06
CA ASN A 383 10.70 -4.44 -1.28
C ASN A 383 9.80 -4.24 -2.51
N VAL A 384 8.70 -4.99 -2.61
CA VAL A 384 7.70 -4.82 -3.66
C VAL A 384 7.07 -3.43 -3.58
N ALA A 385 6.63 -3.01 -2.40
CA ALA A 385 6.10 -1.65 -2.18
C ALA A 385 7.12 -0.57 -2.61
N CYS A 386 8.40 -0.78 -2.31
CA CYS A 386 9.47 0.12 -2.74
C CYS A 386 9.61 0.20 -4.26
N LYS A 387 9.64 -0.95 -4.94
CA LYS A 387 9.72 -1.03 -6.40
C LYS A 387 8.50 -0.38 -7.06
N VAL A 388 7.29 -0.76 -6.65
CA VAL A 388 6.02 -0.23 -7.17
C VAL A 388 6.00 1.29 -7.07
N ARG A 389 6.32 1.85 -5.89
CA ARG A 389 6.37 3.29 -5.70
C ARG A 389 7.42 3.96 -6.59
N GLY A 390 8.62 3.37 -6.66
CA GLY A 390 9.70 3.87 -7.49
C GLY A 390 9.32 3.91 -8.98
N TYR A 391 8.75 2.83 -9.50
CA TYR A 391 8.33 2.76 -10.90
C TYR A 391 7.15 3.67 -11.21
N PHE A 392 6.14 3.73 -10.33
CA PHE A 392 5.00 4.65 -10.48
C PHE A 392 5.47 6.10 -10.63
N PHE A 393 6.31 6.59 -9.72
CA PHE A 393 6.78 7.97 -9.79
C PHE A 393 7.80 8.19 -10.89
N ASN A 394 8.61 7.19 -11.25
CA ASN A 394 9.49 7.30 -12.41
C ASN A 394 8.69 7.47 -13.70
N ASP A 395 7.60 6.72 -13.88
CA ASP A 395 6.69 6.83 -15.03
C ASP A 395 5.91 8.15 -15.00
N PHE A 396 5.34 8.51 -13.85
CA PHE A 396 4.68 9.81 -13.64
C PHE A 396 5.60 10.99 -14.00
N ASP A 397 6.85 10.96 -13.52
CA ASP A 397 7.79 12.06 -13.70
C ASP A 397 8.34 12.15 -15.12
N LYS A 398 8.80 11.02 -15.68
CA LYS A 398 9.53 11.03 -16.95
C LYS A 398 8.64 10.91 -18.18
N ASN A 399 7.50 10.23 -18.06
CA ASN A 399 6.60 10.00 -19.16
C ASN A 399 5.39 10.92 -19.09
N LEU A 400 4.68 10.96 -17.97
CA LEU A 400 3.44 11.74 -17.88
C LEU A 400 3.70 13.24 -17.80
N LEU A 401 4.43 13.72 -16.78
CA LEU A 401 4.65 15.15 -16.56
C LEU A 401 5.32 15.83 -17.76
N ARG A 402 6.37 15.21 -18.31
CA ARG A 402 7.10 15.74 -19.47
C ARG A 402 6.22 15.87 -20.71
N LYS A 403 5.36 14.89 -20.99
CA LYS A 403 4.48 14.94 -22.18
C LYS A 403 3.31 15.90 -21.95
N ILE A 404 2.80 16.00 -20.72
CA ILE A 404 1.71 16.92 -20.38
C ILE A 404 2.10 18.39 -20.53
N SER A 405 3.36 18.76 -20.29
CA SER A 405 3.82 20.15 -20.52
C SER A 405 3.77 20.58 -21.99
N GLU A 406 3.65 19.64 -22.92
CA GLU A 406 3.57 19.90 -24.36
C GLU A 406 2.11 19.91 -24.88
N VAL A 407 1.13 19.73 -23.99
CA VAL A 407 -0.30 19.69 -24.34
C VAL A 407 -0.88 21.10 -24.39
N PHE A 408 -1.61 21.39 -25.46
CA PHE A 408 -2.33 22.62 -25.70
C PHE A 408 -3.83 22.39 -25.75
N TYR A 409 -4.59 23.46 -25.60
CA TYR A 409 -6.05 23.45 -25.59
C TYR A 409 -6.66 22.72 -26.80
N GLU A 410 -6.05 22.90 -27.98
CA GLU A 410 -6.52 22.33 -29.23
C GLU A 410 -6.37 20.81 -29.33
N ASP A 411 -5.44 20.23 -28.57
CA ASP A 411 -5.10 18.81 -28.67
C ASP A 411 -6.26 17.92 -28.21
N GLU A 412 -6.36 16.71 -28.75
CA GLU A 412 -7.44 15.80 -28.40
C GLU A 412 -7.11 15.02 -27.13
N VAL A 413 -8.10 14.85 -26.26
CA VAL A 413 -7.94 14.14 -24.97
C VAL A 413 -7.43 12.70 -25.17
N VAL A 414 -7.81 12.06 -26.28
CA VAL A 414 -7.35 10.70 -26.63
C VAL A 414 -5.85 10.62 -26.97
N THR A 415 -5.21 11.75 -27.27
CA THR A 415 -3.77 11.82 -27.58
C THR A 415 -2.90 12.00 -26.33
N LEU A 416 -3.53 12.17 -25.15
CA LEU A 416 -2.81 12.28 -23.90
C LEU A 416 -2.05 10.97 -23.59
N PRO A 417 -0.85 11.08 -22.99
CA PRO A 417 -0.08 9.90 -22.58
C PRO A 417 -0.87 9.03 -21.59
N HIS A 418 -0.59 7.73 -21.52
CA HIS A 418 -1.22 6.89 -20.50
C HIS A 418 -0.87 7.35 -19.08
N ALA A 419 -1.90 7.40 -18.22
CA ALA A 419 -1.71 7.64 -16.79
C ALA A 419 -1.11 6.39 -16.12
N PRO A 420 -0.16 6.55 -15.19
CA PRO A 420 0.41 5.43 -14.45
C PRO A 420 -0.64 4.77 -13.57
N ASP A 421 -0.49 3.46 -13.37
CA ASP A 421 -1.36 2.64 -12.54
C ASP A 421 -0.49 1.68 -11.74
N VAL A 422 -0.70 1.63 -10.43
CA VAL A 422 0.03 0.73 -9.52
C VAL A 422 0.02 -0.72 -10.00
N SER A 423 -1.09 -1.19 -10.59
CA SER A 423 -1.20 -2.57 -11.09
C SER A 423 -0.12 -2.93 -12.12
N ASN A 424 0.35 -1.95 -12.90
CA ASN A 424 1.34 -2.19 -13.95
C ASN A 424 2.72 -2.55 -13.39
N TYR A 425 2.97 -2.28 -12.11
CA TYR A 425 4.28 -2.49 -11.48
C TYR A 425 4.29 -3.61 -10.43
N LEU A 426 3.14 -4.27 -10.20
CA LEU A 426 3.03 -5.40 -9.29
C LEU A 426 3.41 -6.73 -9.96
N THR A 427 3.18 -6.83 -11.27
CA THR A 427 3.51 -8.00 -12.10
C THR A 427 4.73 -7.72 -12.96
N SER A 428 5.89 -7.47 -12.35
CA SER A 428 7.14 -7.49 -13.11
C SER A 428 7.65 -8.92 -13.14
N GLU A 429 7.34 -9.64 -14.21
CA GLU A 429 8.15 -10.79 -14.60
C GLU A 429 9.58 -10.30 -14.87
N ASP A 430 10.56 -10.82 -14.15
CA ASP A 430 11.95 -10.84 -14.62
C ASP A 430 12.00 -11.77 -15.84
N SER A 431 11.62 -11.26 -17.01
CA SER A 431 11.75 -11.96 -18.30
C SER A 431 12.27 -10.98 -19.36
N GLY A 432 13.46 -10.47 -19.10
CA GLY A 432 14.27 -9.69 -20.03
C GLY A 432 15.74 -9.88 -19.74
N CYS A 433 16.27 -11.08 -20.01
CA CYS A 433 17.69 -11.29 -20.19
C CYS A 433 18.18 -10.31 -21.27
N VAL A 434 18.84 -9.24 -20.86
CA VAL A 434 19.73 -8.46 -21.73
C VAL A 434 21.14 -8.80 -21.31
N THR A 435 21.78 -9.60 -22.16
CA THR A 435 23.20 -9.90 -22.12
C THR A 435 24.03 -8.61 -22.17
N ASN A 436 24.90 -8.47 -21.17
CA ASN A 436 26.13 -7.66 -21.08
C ASN A 436 26.39 -6.56 -22.13
N GLY A 437 26.55 -5.34 -21.61
CA GLY A 437 27.24 -4.21 -22.25
C GLY A 437 27.38 -3.04 -21.29
N ALA A 438 28.54 -2.94 -20.65
CA ALA A 438 28.95 -2.01 -19.58
C ALA A 438 28.47 -0.55 -19.69
N ALA A 439 28.01 0.02 -18.57
CA ALA A 439 28.75 1.06 -17.81
C ALA A 439 27.85 1.61 -16.68
N ASN A 440 28.46 1.72 -15.49
CA ASN A 440 27.88 2.30 -14.28
C ASN A 440 27.26 3.68 -14.52
N ALA A 441 25.99 3.84 -14.17
CA ALA A 441 25.39 5.15 -13.94
C ALA A 441 24.56 5.07 -12.64
N PRO A 442 24.96 5.76 -11.55
CA PRO A 442 24.20 5.75 -10.32
C PRO A 442 22.92 6.57 -10.51
N PHE A 443 21.79 6.02 -10.07
CA PHE A 443 20.53 6.74 -10.04
C PHE A 443 20.67 7.99 -9.16
N ALA A 444 20.33 9.14 -9.73
CA ALA A 444 20.37 10.44 -9.06
C ALA A 444 19.32 10.50 -7.94
N ASP A 445 19.73 10.15 -6.73
CA ASP A 445 19.06 10.55 -5.50
C ASP A 445 19.48 11.99 -5.16
N GLY A 446 18.50 12.86 -4.96
CA GLY A 446 18.70 14.22 -4.45
C GLY A 446 19.13 14.19 -2.97
N ILE A 447 20.43 13.99 -2.76
CA ILE A 447 21.39 14.56 -1.77
C ILE A 447 20.80 15.11 -0.45
N HIS A 448 21.15 14.55 0.73
CA HIS A 448 22.39 14.76 1.52
C HIS A 448 22.27 14.02 2.87
N GLY A 449 23.31 13.28 3.29
CA GLY A 449 23.45 12.75 4.66
C GLY A 449 24.02 11.34 4.70
N SER A 450 25.32 11.24 5.01
CA SER A 450 26.14 10.04 5.11
C SER A 450 25.75 9.14 6.27
N GLU A 451 25.42 7.88 6.01
CA GLU A 451 25.57 6.80 7.00
C GLU A 451 26.10 5.56 6.28
N THR A 452 27.28 5.12 6.71
CA THR A 452 28.05 3.98 6.24
C THR A 452 27.38 2.66 6.63
N ASP A 453 27.38 1.69 5.70
CA ASP A 453 26.95 0.32 5.92
C ASP A 453 27.82 -0.37 7.00
N GLU A 454 27.20 -0.70 8.14
CA GLU A 454 27.84 -1.49 9.20
C GLU A 454 27.51 -2.98 9.00
N ILE A 455 28.45 -3.70 8.38
CA ILE A 455 28.44 -5.16 8.28
C ILE A 455 28.92 -5.72 9.62
N LEU A 456 28.03 -6.40 10.33
CA LEU A 456 28.29 -7.13 11.58
C LEU A 456 29.23 -8.33 11.34
N ASN A 457 30.41 -8.31 11.98
CA ASN A 457 31.25 -9.48 12.21
C ASN A 457 31.31 -9.80 13.72
N PRO A 458 31.38 -11.09 14.13
CA PRO A 458 31.28 -11.54 15.52
C PRO A 458 32.57 -11.29 16.35
N PRO A 459 32.51 -11.36 17.70
CA PRO A 459 33.49 -10.73 18.58
C PRO A 459 34.75 -11.58 18.78
N GLY A 460 35.91 -10.96 18.58
CA GLY A 460 37.23 -11.46 18.95
C GLY A 460 37.92 -10.48 19.91
N GLU A 461 38.64 -11.03 20.88
CA GLU A 461 39.14 -10.40 22.10
C GLU A 461 40.12 -9.22 21.89
N LYS A 462 40.05 -8.27 22.82
CA LYS A 462 40.91 -7.08 22.91
C LYS A 462 42.28 -7.47 23.48
N HIS A 463 43.37 -7.06 22.81
CA HIS A 463 44.56 -6.55 23.50
C HIS A 463 45.26 -5.49 22.63
N ALA A 464 45.44 -4.30 23.23
CA ALA A 464 46.20 -3.16 22.71
C ALA A 464 47.70 -3.35 22.98
N VAL A 465 48.58 -2.81 22.12
CA VAL A 465 49.67 -1.82 22.43
C VAL A 465 50.26 -1.29 21.11
N ASP A 466 49.93 -0.03 20.80
CA ASP A 466 50.75 1.16 20.53
C ASP A 466 52.17 1.15 19.89
N VAL A 467 52.44 2.27 19.19
CA VAL A 467 53.72 2.95 18.83
C VAL A 467 54.45 2.71 17.47
N ALA A 468 54.21 3.68 16.57
CA ALA A 468 55.13 4.54 15.79
C ALA A 468 56.23 4.03 14.81
N SER A 469 56.40 4.88 13.77
CA SER A 469 57.58 5.21 12.94
C SER A 469 57.82 4.53 11.56
N ILE A 470 57.56 5.36 10.52
CA ILE A 470 58.09 5.43 9.13
C ILE A 470 59.65 5.49 9.15
N PRO A 471 60.52 5.19 8.12
CA PRO A 471 60.31 5.16 6.64
C PRO A 471 61.05 4.11 5.74
N VAL A 472 60.59 4.02 4.47
CA VAL A 472 61.34 4.10 3.17
C VAL A 472 62.30 2.98 2.69
N LYS A 473 61.88 2.44 1.52
CA LYS A 473 62.62 2.06 0.28
C LYS A 473 63.24 0.67 0.06
N GLU A 474 63.04 0.28 -1.21
CA GLU A 474 63.89 -0.51 -2.12
C GLU A 474 63.72 -2.04 -2.15
N THR A 475 62.96 -2.48 -3.16
CA THR A 475 63.15 -3.72 -3.95
C THR A 475 64.57 -3.73 -4.58
N PRO A 476 65.23 -4.88 -4.85
CA PRO A 476 64.70 -5.87 -5.81
C PRO A 476 65.14 -7.36 -5.69
N ASP A 477 64.36 -8.17 -6.42
CA ASP A 477 64.72 -9.31 -7.29
C ASP A 477 65.27 -10.68 -6.78
N VAL A 478 64.72 -11.69 -7.47
CA VAL A 478 65.30 -12.98 -7.93
C VAL A 478 64.79 -14.28 -7.29
N LYS A 479 63.86 -14.92 -8.04
CA LYS A 479 63.75 -16.35 -8.49
C LYS A 479 63.66 -17.48 -7.42
N LEU A 480 62.97 -18.60 -7.62
CA LEU A 480 62.75 -19.41 -8.84
C LEU A 480 61.66 -20.51 -8.60
N GLU A 481 61.00 -20.92 -9.68
CA GLU A 481 60.34 -22.25 -9.94
C GLU A 481 58.97 -22.56 -9.30
N THR A 482 58.00 -23.22 -9.96
CA THR A 482 57.94 -23.86 -11.30
C THR A 482 56.47 -24.07 -11.74
N SER A 483 56.24 -23.82 -13.05
CA SER A 483 55.38 -24.57 -14.00
C SER A 483 53.89 -24.89 -13.74
N GLN A 484 53.04 -24.18 -14.53
CA GLN A 484 51.85 -24.68 -15.28
C GLN A 484 52.24 -25.80 -16.30
N PRO A 485 51.39 -26.35 -17.22
CA PRO A 485 49.99 -26.08 -17.63
C PRO A 485 49.14 -27.40 -17.74
N THR A 486 47.89 -27.52 -18.23
CA THR A 486 47.34 -27.13 -19.55
C THR A 486 45.85 -27.48 -19.66
N ILE A 487 45.11 -26.70 -20.46
CA ILE A 487 43.73 -26.90 -20.96
C ILE A 487 43.77 -27.67 -22.30
N GLY A 488 42.72 -28.46 -22.59
CA GLY A 488 42.47 -29.04 -23.92
C GLY A 488 40.97 -29.05 -24.29
N ILE A 489 40.68 -28.95 -25.58
CA ILE A 489 39.45 -28.46 -26.24
C ILE A 489 38.80 -29.53 -27.15
N ILE A 490 37.46 -29.76 -27.02
CA ILE A 490 36.37 -29.97 -28.04
C ILE A 490 36.39 -31.28 -28.93
N PRO A 491 35.33 -31.81 -29.65
CA PRO A 491 33.84 -31.60 -29.78
C PRO A 491 32.87 -32.85 -29.83
N ASN A 492 31.54 -32.56 -29.69
CA ASN A 492 30.28 -33.05 -30.38
C ASN A 492 29.78 -34.52 -30.56
N ILE A 493 28.43 -34.66 -30.39
CA ILE A 493 27.36 -35.40 -31.16
C ILE A 493 26.51 -36.53 -30.46
N VAL A 494 25.17 -36.48 -30.72
CA VAL A 494 23.96 -37.37 -30.54
C VAL A 494 23.19 -37.45 -29.20
N GLY A 495 21.84 -37.25 -29.25
CA GLY A 495 20.83 -37.68 -28.24
C GLY A 495 20.31 -39.12 -28.48
N PRO A 496 19.06 -39.53 -28.14
CA PRO A 496 17.99 -38.96 -27.28
C PRO A 496 17.59 -39.90 -26.11
N ASN A 497 16.72 -39.46 -25.18
CA ASN A 497 15.57 -40.26 -24.71
C ASN A 497 14.67 -39.50 -23.71
N ALA A 498 13.38 -39.58 -23.98
CA ALA A 498 12.30 -39.08 -23.14
C ALA A 498 12.02 -40.03 -21.96
N SER A 499 11.66 -39.47 -20.81
CA SER A 499 10.85 -40.17 -19.81
C SER A 499 9.90 -39.20 -19.13
N ARG A 500 8.62 -39.36 -19.49
CA ARG A 500 7.45 -38.85 -18.77
C ARG A 500 7.55 -39.27 -17.30
N THR A 501 7.38 -38.33 -16.39
CA THR A 501 6.91 -38.65 -15.03
C THR A 501 5.54 -37.99 -14.84
N LEU A 502 4.56 -38.83 -14.52
CA LEU A 502 3.17 -38.45 -14.31
C LEU A 502 3.01 -37.55 -13.08
N MET A 503 2.18 -36.52 -13.24
CA MET A 503 1.59 -35.73 -12.16
C MET A 503 0.58 -36.59 -11.37
N PRO A 504 0.59 -36.58 -10.03
CA PRO A 504 -0.55 -37.02 -9.25
C PRO A 504 -1.57 -35.88 -9.12
N SER A 505 -2.74 -36.13 -9.70
CA SER A 505 -4.03 -35.45 -9.52
C SER A 505 -4.22 -34.78 -8.15
N GLN A 506 -4.33 -33.45 -8.14
CA GLN A 506 -4.86 -32.68 -7.02
C GLN A 506 -6.36 -32.93 -6.88
N LYS A 507 -6.76 -33.73 -5.87
CA LYS A 507 -8.14 -33.71 -5.36
C LYS A 507 -8.31 -32.51 -4.45
N THR A 508 -9.28 -31.69 -4.82
CA THR A 508 -9.83 -30.54 -4.09
C THR A 508 -10.33 -30.96 -2.69
N GLY A 509 -9.62 -30.49 -1.66
CA GLY A 509 -10.09 -30.60 -0.27
C GLY A 509 -11.13 -29.52 0.04
N LEU A 510 -12.40 -29.91 0.05
CA LEU A 510 -13.49 -29.17 0.69
C LEU A 510 -13.21 -29.12 2.21
N LEU A 511 -12.56 -28.07 2.72
CA LEU A 511 -12.49 -27.79 4.17
C LEU A 511 -12.12 -26.34 4.50
N GLY A 512 -12.53 -25.40 3.64
CA GLY A 512 -12.36 -23.95 3.85
C GLY A 512 -13.60 -23.23 4.40
N ASN A 513 -14.66 -23.95 4.79
CA ASN A 513 -15.97 -23.33 5.06
C ASN A 513 -16.50 -23.46 6.50
N LEU A 514 -15.79 -24.08 7.44
CA LEU A 514 -16.27 -24.22 8.83
C LEU A 514 -15.90 -23.05 9.76
N ALA A 515 -14.88 -22.25 9.41
CA ALA A 515 -14.50 -21.07 10.22
C ALA A 515 -15.48 -19.88 10.07
N ARG A 516 -16.46 -19.97 9.16
CA ARG A 516 -17.39 -18.89 8.80
C ARG A 516 -18.74 -18.90 9.53
N GLN A 517 -19.01 -19.87 10.41
CA GLN A 517 -20.33 -20.02 11.03
C GLN A 517 -20.39 -19.73 12.54
N PHE A 518 -19.26 -19.43 13.20
CA PHE A 518 -19.21 -19.44 14.67
C PHE A 518 -19.18 -18.07 15.38
N LEU A 519 -19.13 -16.94 14.66
CA LEU A 519 -19.32 -15.61 15.29
C LEU A 519 -20.80 -15.18 15.39
N LEU A 520 -21.73 -15.90 14.77
CA LEU A 520 -23.17 -15.57 14.78
C LEU A 520 -23.92 -16.00 16.05
N LEU A 521 -23.23 -16.45 17.10
CA LEU A 521 -23.86 -16.98 18.33
C LEU A 521 -23.46 -16.26 19.63
N MET A 522 -22.88 -15.06 19.54
CA MET A 522 -22.52 -14.23 20.71
C MET A 522 -23.41 -12.99 20.86
N VAL A 523 -24.68 -13.05 20.41
CA VAL A 523 -25.74 -12.10 20.77
C VAL A 523 -27.00 -12.87 21.13
N GLN A 524 -26.94 -13.56 22.26
CA GLN A 524 -28.10 -13.89 23.10
C GLN A 524 -27.56 -14.34 24.47
N ILE A 525 -27.06 -13.36 25.22
CA ILE A 525 -27.25 -13.10 26.66
C ILE A 525 -26.64 -11.73 26.93
#